data_AF-V4I3L4-F1
#
_entry.id   AF-V4I3L4-F1
#
_cell.length_a   1.000
_cell.length_b   1.000
_cell.length_c   1.000
_cell.angle_alpha   90.00
_cell.angle_beta   90.00
_cell.angle_gamma   90.00
#
_symmetry.space_group_name_H-M   'P 1'
#
loop_
_entity.id
_entity.type
_entity.pdbx_description
1 polymer ?
#
loop_
_entity_poly.entity_id
_entity_poly.type
_entity_poly.pdbx_seq_one_letter_code
_entity_poly.pdbx_strand_id
1 'polypeptide(L)'
;MSDNLETFKSHAVPLGKLLLHSFPNGATPTFSTVHPDASAPTEQQENALKEVVHFFVNEKLARQSTVQIAQIVLTKAGLKFLGQELEALDLNDN
;
A
#
# COMPACT_ATOMS: atom_id res chain seq x y z
N MET A 1 -23.23 3.62 -4.17
CA MET A 1 -22.29 2.55 -3.76
C MET A 1 -20.88 2.98 -4.15
N SER A 2 -20.42 4.13 -3.66
CA SER A 2 -19.16 4.77 -4.09
C SER A 2 -18.09 4.76 -2.98
N ASP A 3 -18.50 4.66 -1.72
CA ASP A 3 -17.63 4.77 -0.54
C ASP A 3 -16.56 3.68 -0.42
N ASN A 4 -16.83 2.45 -0.85
CA ASN A 4 -15.88 1.33 -0.66
C ASN A 4 -14.64 1.45 -1.55
N LEU A 5 -14.80 1.96 -2.78
CA LEU A 5 -13.68 2.15 -3.70
C LEU A 5 -12.82 3.35 -3.29
N GLU A 6 -13.44 4.44 -2.87
CA GLU A 6 -12.73 5.63 -2.40
C GLU A 6 -11.96 5.33 -1.10
N THR A 7 -12.57 4.58 -0.18
CA THR A 7 -11.90 4.09 1.03
C THR A 7 -10.74 3.16 0.67
N PHE A 8 -10.93 2.22 -0.25
CA PHE A 8 -9.83 1.35 -0.70
C PHE A 8 -8.66 2.17 -1.25
N LYS A 9 -8.93 3.12 -2.15
CA LYS A 9 -7.90 3.98 -2.76
C LYS A 9 -7.17 4.83 -1.73
N SER A 10 -7.88 5.37 -0.73
CA SER A 10 -7.27 6.21 0.30
C SER A 10 -6.20 5.46 1.10
N HIS A 11 -6.31 4.13 1.25
CA HIS A 11 -5.28 3.29 1.87
C HIS A 11 -4.28 2.72 0.86
N ALA A 12 -4.74 2.31 -0.33
CA ALA A 12 -3.91 1.64 -1.34
C ALA A 12 -2.81 2.53 -1.91
N VAL A 13 -3.12 3.80 -2.18
CA VAL A 13 -2.14 4.77 -2.72
C VAL A 13 -0.97 5.00 -1.76
N PRO A 14 -1.19 5.41 -0.49
CA PRO A 14 -0.09 5.60 0.45
C PRO A 14 0.64 4.30 0.78
N LEU A 15 -0.07 3.16 0.83
CA LEU A 15 0.58 1.85 1.00
C LEU A 15 1.52 1.55 -0.17
N GLY A 16 1.08 1.77 -1.42
CA GLY A 16 1.91 1.60 -2.60
C GLY A 16 3.17 2.46 -2.58
N LYS A 17 3.03 3.74 -2.21
CA LYS A 17 4.17 4.66 -2.04
C LYS A 17 5.15 4.18 -0.96
N LEU A 18 4.64 3.78 0.20
CA LEU A 18 5.46 3.24 1.29
C LEU A 18 6.27 2.02 0.83
N LEU A 19 5.63 1.10 0.12
CA LEU A 19 6.28 -0.11 -0.36
C LEU A 19 7.35 0.21 -1.40
N LEU A 20 7.08 1.14 -2.32
CA LEU A 20 8.05 1.56 -3.34
C LEU A 20 9.29 2.19 -2.72
N HIS A 21 9.10 3.12 -1.78
CA HIS A 21 10.19 3.75 -1.04
C HIS A 21 11.00 2.73 -0.23
N SER A 22 10.33 1.70 0.28
CA SER A 22 10.97 0.68 1.14
C SER A 22 11.54 -0.49 0.34
N PHE A 23 11.37 -0.55 -0.97
CA PHE A 23 11.92 -1.61 -1.81
C PHE A 23 13.46 -1.50 -1.86
N PRO A 24 14.22 -2.62 -1.73
CA PRO A 24 13.79 -4.02 -1.66
C PRO A 24 13.55 -4.57 -0.23
N ASN A 25 13.69 -3.74 0.79
CA ASN A 25 13.68 -4.16 2.20
C ASN A 25 12.27 -4.48 2.73
N GLY A 26 11.24 -3.85 2.17
CA GLY A 26 9.85 -4.00 2.60
C GLY A 26 9.47 -3.08 3.76
N ALA A 27 8.19 -3.04 4.09
CA ALA A 27 7.63 -2.19 5.13
C ALA A 27 6.64 -2.96 6.00
N THR A 28 6.49 -2.54 7.25
CA THR A 28 5.44 -3.02 8.16
C THR A 28 4.22 -2.12 7.97
N PRO A 29 3.13 -2.58 7.33
CA PRO A 29 2.01 -1.72 6.99
C PRO A 29 1.07 -1.57 8.20
N THR A 30 1.36 -0.59 9.03
CA THR A 30 0.47 -0.11 10.10
C THR A 30 -0.22 1.18 9.67
N PHE A 31 -1.30 1.56 10.34
CA PHE A 31 -1.98 2.81 10.00
C PHE A 31 -1.03 4.02 10.09
N SER A 32 -0.24 4.12 11.16
CA SER A 32 0.71 5.23 11.34
C SER A 32 1.88 5.24 10.35
N THR A 33 2.22 4.11 9.73
CA THR A 33 3.30 4.07 8.71
C THR A 33 2.76 4.35 7.32
N VAL A 34 1.52 3.98 7.04
CA VAL A 34 0.84 4.27 5.78
C VAL A 34 0.33 5.71 5.77
N HIS A 35 -0.14 6.22 6.91
CA HIS A 35 -0.70 7.56 7.08
C HIS A 35 0.02 8.31 8.21
N PRO A 36 1.27 8.77 8.00
CA PRO A 36 2.09 9.39 9.06
C PRO A 36 1.50 10.70 9.59
N ASP A 37 0.78 11.45 8.76
CA ASP A 37 0.17 12.74 9.12
C ASP A 37 -1.30 12.63 9.57
N ALA A 38 -1.85 11.42 9.64
CA ALA A 38 -3.23 11.22 10.05
C ALA A 38 -3.38 11.20 11.58
N SER A 39 -4.57 11.61 12.04
CA SER A 39 -4.98 11.42 13.44
C SER A 39 -5.09 9.92 13.80
N ALA A 40 -5.25 9.62 15.08
CA ALA A 40 -5.46 8.25 15.55
C ALA A 40 -6.58 7.55 14.75
N PRO A 41 -6.34 6.33 14.23
CA PRO A 41 -7.32 5.64 13.41
C PRO A 41 -8.52 5.19 14.20
N THR A 42 -9.66 5.08 13.52
CA THR A 42 -10.78 4.27 14.00
C THR A 42 -10.56 2.79 13.68
N GLU A 43 -11.21 1.90 14.41
CA GLU A 43 -11.14 0.45 14.16
C GLU A 43 -11.53 0.11 12.71
N GLN A 44 -12.51 0.84 12.15
CA GLN A 44 -12.94 0.67 10.76
C GLN A 44 -11.80 1.00 9.77
N GLN A 45 -11.04 2.06 10.01
CA GLN A 45 -9.91 2.44 9.17
C GLN A 45 -8.76 1.44 9.26
N GLU A 46 -8.51 0.88 10.45
CA GLU A 46 -7.51 -0.18 10.62
C GLU A 46 -7.92 -1.45 9.88
N ASN A 47 -9.19 -1.83 9.95
CA ASN A 47 -9.71 -2.99 9.24
C ASN A 47 -9.69 -2.77 7.72
N ALA A 48 -10.04 -1.57 7.24
CA ALA A 48 -9.92 -1.23 5.83
C ALA A 48 -8.47 -1.32 5.32
N LEU A 49 -7.50 -0.83 6.11
CA LEU A 49 -6.09 -0.98 5.76
C LEU A 49 -5.65 -2.45 5.71
N LYS A 50 -6.08 -3.28 6.67
CA LYS A 50 -5.79 -4.72 6.66
C LYS A 50 -6.33 -5.40 5.40
N GLU A 51 -7.55 -5.07 4.99
CA GLU A 51 -8.14 -5.58 3.74
C GLU A 51 -7.31 -5.15 2.52
N VAL A 52 -6.82 -3.92 2.49
CA VAL A 52 -5.96 -3.42 1.40
C VAL A 52 -4.61 -4.15 1.38
N VAL A 53 -3.98 -4.35 2.54
CA VAL A 53 -2.75 -5.14 2.66
C VAL A 53 -2.98 -6.57 2.18
N HIS A 54 -4.09 -7.17 2.59
CA HIS A 54 -4.48 -8.52 2.18
C HIS A 54 -4.69 -8.60 0.66
N PHE A 55 -5.34 -7.60 0.06
CA PHE A 55 -5.49 -7.47 -1.39
C PHE A 55 -4.13 -7.45 -2.10
N PHE A 56 -3.18 -6.60 -1.65
CA PHE A 56 -1.84 -6.52 -2.26
C PHE A 56 -1.11 -7.86 -2.23
N VAL A 57 -1.25 -8.63 -1.15
CA VAL A 57 -0.64 -9.96 -1.02
C VAL A 57 -1.37 -11.00 -1.88
N ASN A 58 -2.70 -11.01 -1.87
CA ASN A 58 -3.52 -11.97 -2.62
C ASN A 58 -3.33 -11.81 -4.14
N GLU A 59 -3.28 -10.55 -4.61
CA GLU A 59 -3.01 -10.21 -6.01
C GLU A 59 -1.53 -10.36 -6.40
N LYS A 60 -0.67 -10.84 -5.48
CA LYS A 60 0.78 -11.06 -5.69
C LYS A 60 1.54 -9.77 -6.03
N LEU A 61 0.99 -8.60 -5.70
CA LEU A 61 1.65 -7.31 -5.83
C LEU A 61 2.71 -7.13 -4.73
N ALA A 62 2.39 -7.61 -3.53
CA ALA A 62 3.31 -7.73 -2.42
C ALA A 62 3.41 -9.20 -1.96
N ARG A 63 4.43 -9.51 -1.17
CA ARG A 63 4.57 -10.79 -0.48
C ARG A 63 5.00 -10.55 0.95
N GLN A 64 4.69 -11.47 1.86
CA GLN A 64 5.26 -11.43 3.20
C GLN A 64 6.78 -11.66 3.13
N SER A 65 7.54 -10.90 3.93
CA SER A 65 8.98 -11.10 4.05
C SER A 65 9.27 -12.43 4.74
N THR A 66 10.26 -13.15 4.22
CA THR A 66 10.73 -14.42 4.79
C THR A 66 11.71 -14.22 5.95
N VAL A 67 12.18 -12.99 6.14
CA VAL A 67 13.16 -12.62 7.19
C VAL A 67 12.47 -11.87 8.33
N GLN A 68 11.45 -11.05 8.01
CA GLN A 68 10.70 -10.26 8.99
C GLN A 68 9.20 -10.46 8.77
N ILE A 69 8.58 -11.36 9.53
CA ILE A 69 7.18 -11.78 9.35
C ILE A 69 6.19 -10.59 9.35
N ALA A 70 6.49 -9.52 10.10
CA ALA A 70 5.65 -8.32 10.16
C ALA A 70 5.73 -7.43 8.89
N GLN A 71 6.70 -7.65 8.01
CA GLN A 71 6.92 -6.85 6.82
C GLN A 71 6.32 -7.50 5.58
N ILE A 72 5.81 -6.66 4.68
CA ILE A 72 5.52 -7.04 3.30
C ILE A 72 6.52 -6.37 2.36
N VAL A 73 6.89 -7.08 1.30
CA VAL A 73 7.87 -6.66 0.29
C VAL A 73 7.18 -6.64 -1.06
N LEU A 74 7.42 -5.57 -1.81
CA LEU A 74 6.97 -5.46 -3.20
C LEU A 74 7.53 -6.60 -4.06
N THR A 75 6.67 -7.23 -4.87
CA THR A 75 7.10 -8.18 -5.88
C THR A 75 7.50 -7.46 -7.17
N LYS A 76 8.14 -8.17 -8.10
CA LYS A 76 8.40 -7.63 -9.44
C LYS A 76 7.10 -7.22 -10.16
N ALA A 77 6.00 -7.92 -9.91
CA ALA A 77 4.70 -7.59 -10.50
C ALA A 77 4.14 -6.30 -9.90
N GLY A 78 4.15 -6.18 -8.56
CA GLY A 78 3.74 -4.95 -7.90
C GLY A 78 4.63 -3.76 -8.26
N LEU A 79 5.93 -3.96 -8.45
CA LEU A 79 6.85 -2.88 -8.82
C LEU A 79 6.52 -2.33 -10.21
N LYS A 80 6.19 -3.22 -11.17
CA LYS A 80 5.73 -2.80 -12.51
C LYS A 80 4.40 -2.08 -12.43
N PHE A 81 3.44 -2.63 -11.69
CA PHE A 81 2.11 -2.05 -11.55
C PHE A 81 2.17 -0.64 -10.95
N LEU A 82 2.83 -0.50 -9.80
CA LEU A 82 2.95 0.79 -9.11
C LEU A 82 3.90 1.77 -9.81
N GLY A 83 4.97 1.26 -10.45
CA GLY A 83 5.90 2.08 -11.23
C GLY A 83 5.22 2.73 -12.43
N GLN A 84 4.38 1.97 -13.16
CA GLN A 84 3.60 2.49 -14.28
C GLN A 84 2.55 3.52 -13.84
N GLU A 85 1.88 3.31 -12.70
CA GLU A 85 0.94 4.31 -12.17
C GLU A 85 1.63 5.61 -11.75
N LEU A 86 2.83 5.53 -11.15
CA LEU A 86 3.59 6.73 -10.77
C LEU A 86 4.13 7.50 -11.98
N GLU A 87 4.65 6.81 -13.00
CA GLU A 87 5.03 7.46 -14.26
C GLU A 87 3.82 8.12 -14.95
N ALA A 88 2.65 7.48 -14.92
CA ALA A 88 1.43 8.05 -15.48
C ALA A 88 0.90 9.28 -14.70
N LEU A 89 1.14 9.34 -13.38
CA LEU A 89 0.76 10.49 -12.54
C LEU A 89 1.72 11.67 -12.72
N ASP A 90 3.02 11.43 -12.90
CA ASP A 90 4.04 12.48 -13.12
C ASP A 90 3.89 13.15 -14.50
N LEU A 91 3.42 12.40 -15.51
CA LEU A 91 3.17 12.92 -16.87
C LEU A 91 1.90 13.78 -17.01
N ASN A 92 1.02 13.81 -16.00
CA ASN A 92 -0.23 14.59 -16.02
C ASN A 92 -0.13 15.94 -15.30
N ASP A 93 1.03 16.26 -14.70
CA ASP A 93 1.32 17.55 -14.04
C ASP A 93 2.20 18.48 -14.91
N ASN A 94 2.31 18.18 -16.20
CA ASN A 94 3.10 18.94 -17.21
C ASN A 94 2.21 19.34 -18.41
#